data_AF-A0A557ZYE0-F1
#
_entry.id   AF-A0A557ZYE0-F1
#
_cell.length_a   1.000
_cell.length_b   1.000
_cell.length_c   1.000
_cell.angle_alpha   90.00
_cell.angle_beta   90.00
_cell.angle_gamma   90.00
#
_symmetry.space_group_name_H-M   'P 1'
#
loop_
_entity.id
_entity.type
_entity.pdbx_description
1 polymer ?
#
loop_
_entity_poly.entity_id
_entity_poly.type
_entity_poly.pdbx_seq_one_letter_code
_entity_poly.pdbx_strand_id
1 'polypeptide(L)'
;HYPAALRAGEDLFVVAAPGSRGDHLRFGEQVGAAVAGDGWGLLMPTAYFQRLHHWQSGFPPRSRIHVNSRGRRFMDEDASYAVSGGITDAQQGTVWAVFDERARRSLPPGYAHWDAEAVLREAEAGRTVRAGDLAGLAEGLGVPVDALTATVRRWNEQLPHGRDEEFQRHLTLAAKGVTGNPDPISEPPFYAVRMLPAELVCTHAGLEIDRHAAVRDERGEPVPGLFAAGEAGAGVLGPRYVGGGNAVANALTMGRIAGRNAVRRA
;
A
#
# COMPACT_ATOMS: atom_id res chain seq x y z
N HIS A 1 12.59 12.60 0.96
CA HIS A 1 13.26 11.46 0.31
C HIS A 1 12.31 10.33 -0.13
N TYR A 2 11.04 10.62 -0.40
CA TYR A 2 10.11 9.66 -1.01
C TYR A 2 9.16 10.40 -1.97
N PRO A 3 9.68 10.93 -3.09
CA PRO A 3 8.92 11.85 -3.96
C PRO A 3 7.64 11.21 -4.54
N ALA A 4 7.61 9.89 -4.70
CA ALA A 4 6.43 9.16 -5.18
C ALA A 4 5.18 9.37 -4.31
N ALA A 5 5.33 9.63 -3.00
CA ALA A 5 4.22 9.90 -2.09
C ALA A 5 3.46 11.19 -2.45
N LEU A 6 4.13 12.15 -3.09
CA LEU A 6 3.51 13.42 -3.48
C LEU A 6 2.44 13.25 -4.57
N ARG A 7 2.47 12.14 -5.32
CA ARG A 7 1.45 11.84 -6.35
C ARG A 7 0.05 11.66 -5.79
N ALA A 8 -0.07 11.30 -4.51
CA ALA A 8 -1.36 11.15 -3.84
C ALA A 8 -2.03 12.49 -3.50
N GLY A 9 -1.29 13.62 -3.53
CA GLY A 9 -1.84 14.93 -3.20
C GLY A 9 -2.53 14.94 -1.83
N GLU A 10 -3.78 15.39 -1.79
CA GLU A 10 -4.59 15.48 -0.56
C GLU A 10 -5.03 14.11 -0.01
N ASP A 11 -4.89 13.04 -0.77
CA ASP A 11 -5.19 11.68 -0.31
C ASP A 11 -4.04 11.06 0.49
N LEU A 12 -2.84 11.66 0.45
CA LEU A 12 -1.68 11.17 1.20
C LEU A 12 -1.96 11.25 2.71
N PHE A 13 -1.74 10.15 3.41
CA PHE A 13 -1.62 10.16 4.86
C PHE A 13 -0.41 9.35 5.31
N VAL A 14 0.18 9.77 6.43
CA VAL A 14 1.42 9.20 6.95
C VAL A 14 1.12 8.47 8.25
N VAL A 15 1.54 7.21 8.33
CA VAL A 15 1.41 6.40 9.53
C VAL A 15 2.69 6.53 10.34
N ALA A 16 2.84 7.68 10.99
CA ALA A 16 4.00 7.96 11.82
C ALA A 16 3.61 8.82 13.04
N ALA A 17 4.46 8.76 14.08
CA ALA A 17 4.32 9.66 15.21
C ALA A 17 4.62 11.12 14.78
N PRO A 18 4.05 12.15 15.45
CA PRO A 18 4.29 13.55 15.11
C PRO A 18 5.78 13.98 15.07
N GLY A 19 6.65 13.25 15.79
CA GLY A 19 8.10 13.50 15.82
C GLY A 19 8.89 12.93 14.62
N SER A 20 8.27 12.13 13.76
CA SER A 20 8.94 11.53 12.59
C SER A 20 9.07 12.52 11.44
N ARG A 21 9.91 13.54 11.62
CA ARG A 21 10.04 14.70 10.70
C ARG A 21 11.33 14.73 9.88
N GLY A 22 12.19 13.73 10.04
CA GLY A 22 13.47 13.67 9.33
C GLY A 22 14.57 14.56 9.91
N ASP A 23 14.46 14.99 11.17
CA ASP A 23 15.42 15.91 11.80
C ASP A 23 16.87 15.38 11.80
N HIS A 24 17.03 14.06 11.93
CA HIS A 24 18.33 13.39 11.87
C HIS A 24 19.06 13.59 10.53
N LEU A 25 18.34 13.79 9.43
CA LEU A 25 18.94 14.07 8.12
C LEU A 25 19.60 15.46 8.12
N ARG A 26 18.92 16.45 8.69
CA ARG A 26 19.47 17.82 8.84
C ARG A 26 20.67 17.86 9.78
N PHE A 27 20.71 16.99 10.79
CA PHE A 27 21.88 16.86 11.66
C PHE A 27 23.05 16.17 10.97
N GLY A 28 22.78 15.13 10.17
CA GLY A 28 23.81 14.46 9.37
C GLY A 28 24.44 15.39 8.34
N GLU A 29 23.64 16.22 7.66
CA GLU A 29 24.11 17.18 6.66
C GLU A 29 25.15 18.17 7.23
N GLN A 30 24.99 18.61 8.50
CA GLN A 30 25.92 19.51 9.18
C GLN A 30 27.33 18.92 9.38
N VAL A 31 27.46 17.59 9.31
CA VAL A 31 28.72 16.87 9.50
C VAL A 31 29.15 16.11 8.23
N GLY A 32 28.53 16.41 7.08
CA GLY A 32 28.85 15.78 5.80
C GLY A 32 28.46 14.30 5.72
N ALA A 33 27.49 13.86 6.52
CA ALA A 33 27.01 12.48 6.46
C ALA A 33 26.30 12.20 5.13
N ALA A 34 26.61 11.06 4.51
CA ALA A 34 25.92 10.59 3.33
C ALA A 34 24.48 10.18 3.66
N VAL A 35 23.57 10.46 2.74
CA VAL A 35 22.18 10.00 2.78
C VAL A 35 21.98 9.00 1.64
N ALA A 36 21.43 7.83 1.97
CA ALA A 36 21.12 6.79 1.00
C ALA A 36 19.63 6.44 1.01
N GLY A 37 19.18 5.78 -0.05
CA GLY A 37 17.84 5.20 -0.13
C GLY A 37 16.73 6.16 -0.54
N ASP A 38 17.01 7.15 -1.39
CA ASP A 38 15.96 8.02 -1.93
C ASP A 38 14.89 7.21 -2.69
N GLY A 39 13.62 7.47 -2.38
CA GLY A 39 12.49 6.72 -2.93
C GLY A 39 12.29 5.32 -2.35
N TRP A 40 13.07 4.91 -1.33
CA TRP A 40 12.95 3.60 -0.70
C TRP A 40 12.01 3.64 0.49
N GLY A 41 11.20 2.59 0.68
CA GLY A 41 10.16 2.58 1.71
C GLY A 41 8.92 1.79 1.33
N LEU A 42 7.82 2.11 2.00
CA LEU A 42 6.51 1.50 1.79
C LEU A 42 5.42 2.56 1.62
N LEU A 43 4.91 2.64 0.39
CA LEU A 43 3.71 3.39 0.03
C LEU A 43 2.65 2.39 -0.41
N MET A 44 1.58 2.23 0.36
CA MET A 44 0.56 1.21 0.10
C MET A 44 -0.63 1.76 -0.67
N PRO A 45 -1.22 0.95 -1.57
CA PRO A 45 -2.47 1.29 -2.22
C PRO A 45 -3.61 1.26 -1.19
N THR A 46 -4.46 2.28 -1.22
CA THR A 46 -5.58 2.45 -0.30
C THR A 46 -6.77 3.03 -1.03
N ALA A 47 -7.99 2.85 -0.49
CA ALA A 47 -9.15 3.57 -1.01
C ALA A 47 -9.04 5.05 -0.65
N TYR A 48 -9.45 5.92 -1.57
CA TYR A 48 -9.29 7.37 -1.42
C TYR A 48 -9.90 7.96 -0.13
N PHE A 49 -10.90 7.32 0.49
CA PHE A 49 -11.52 7.80 1.73
C PHE A 49 -10.87 7.26 3.01
N GLN A 50 -9.92 6.32 2.93
CA GLN A 50 -9.24 5.76 4.09
C GLN A 50 -8.22 6.74 4.66
N ARG A 51 -8.21 6.93 5.99
CA ARG A 51 -7.28 7.83 6.69
C ARG A 51 -6.58 7.20 7.90
N LEU A 52 -6.74 5.89 8.09
CA LEU A 52 -6.06 5.12 9.14
C LEU A 52 -5.32 3.95 8.53
N HIS A 53 -4.32 3.47 9.28
CA HIS A 53 -3.47 2.36 8.87
C HIS A 53 -4.28 1.14 8.40
N HIS A 54 -3.77 0.41 7.42
CA HIS A 54 -4.47 -0.74 6.84
C HIS A 54 -4.90 -1.82 7.84
N TRP A 55 -4.24 -1.94 9.01
CA TRP A 55 -4.70 -2.86 10.07
C TRP A 55 -6.05 -2.46 10.68
N GLN A 56 -6.40 -1.16 10.65
CA GLN A 56 -7.67 -0.64 11.13
C GLN A 56 -8.70 -0.51 10.00
N SER A 57 -8.24 -0.18 8.79
CA SER A 57 -9.13 0.10 7.68
C SER A 57 -9.39 -1.12 6.77
N GLY A 58 -8.47 -2.07 6.73
CA GLY A 58 -8.53 -3.23 5.84
C GLY A 58 -8.56 -2.88 4.36
N PHE A 59 -8.89 -3.89 3.56
CA PHE A 59 -9.17 -3.77 2.12
C PHE A 59 -10.47 -4.50 1.74
N PRO A 60 -11.61 -4.29 2.42
CA PRO A 60 -12.87 -4.88 1.98
C PRO A 60 -13.41 -4.15 0.72
N PRO A 61 -14.46 -4.65 0.05
CA PRO A 61 -15.15 -5.92 0.31
C PRO A 61 -14.37 -7.13 -0.20
N ARG A 62 -14.76 -8.33 0.24
CA ARG A 62 -14.16 -9.59 -0.21
C ARG A 62 -14.39 -9.83 -1.70
N SER A 63 -15.63 -9.68 -2.16
CA SER A 63 -16.01 -9.73 -3.57
C SER A 63 -15.70 -8.40 -4.24
N ARG A 64 -14.45 -8.24 -4.64
CA ARG A 64 -13.96 -7.08 -5.39
C ARG A 64 -12.97 -7.51 -6.46
N ILE A 65 -12.86 -6.69 -7.50
CA ILE A 65 -11.79 -6.76 -8.49
C ILE A 65 -11.10 -5.41 -8.61
N HIS A 66 -9.80 -5.39 -8.90
CA HIS A 66 -9.10 -4.15 -9.24
C HIS A 66 -8.94 -4.05 -10.74
N VAL A 67 -9.46 -2.98 -11.34
CA VAL A 67 -9.36 -2.73 -12.78
C VAL A 67 -8.52 -1.48 -13.07
N ASN A 68 -7.73 -1.53 -14.14
CA ASN A 68 -6.98 -0.38 -14.64
C ASN A 68 -7.83 0.52 -15.55
N SER A 69 -7.21 1.58 -16.10
CA SER A 69 -7.83 2.52 -17.05
C SER A 69 -8.29 1.90 -18.37
N ARG A 70 -8.02 0.61 -18.61
CA ARG A 70 -8.52 -0.16 -19.77
C ARG A 70 -9.67 -1.09 -19.39
N GLY A 71 -10.20 -1.01 -18.17
CA GLY A 71 -11.27 -1.86 -17.66
C GLY A 71 -10.85 -3.32 -17.45
N ARG A 72 -9.55 -3.60 -17.28
CA ARG A 72 -9.00 -4.96 -17.14
C ARG A 72 -8.42 -5.19 -15.75
N ARG A 73 -8.64 -6.40 -15.22
CA ARG A 73 -7.91 -6.88 -14.04
C ARG A 73 -6.42 -7.01 -14.33
N PHE A 74 -5.60 -6.84 -13.30
CA PHE A 74 -4.14 -6.83 -13.43
C PHE A 74 -3.40 -7.39 -12.22
N MET A 75 -4.10 -7.84 -11.17
CA MET A 75 -3.48 -8.34 -9.95
C MET A 75 -4.39 -9.28 -9.18
N ASP A 76 -3.79 -10.05 -8.28
CA ASP A 76 -4.47 -10.60 -7.12
C ASP A 76 -4.78 -9.44 -6.16
N GLU A 77 -6.06 -9.16 -5.93
CA GLU A 77 -6.51 -8.05 -5.07
C GLU A 77 -6.12 -8.22 -3.60
N ASP A 78 -5.70 -9.42 -3.20
CA ASP A 78 -5.23 -9.76 -1.85
C ASP A 78 -3.71 -10.01 -1.79
N ALA A 79 -2.97 -9.69 -2.86
CA ALA A 79 -1.50 -9.80 -2.87
C ALA A 79 -0.84 -9.01 -1.73
N SER A 80 0.38 -9.43 -1.35
CA SER A 80 1.15 -8.78 -0.28
C SER A 80 1.35 -7.28 -0.56
N TYR A 81 1.24 -6.45 0.49
CA TYR A 81 1.53 -5.02 0.40
C TYR A 81 2.95 -4.71 -0.09
N ALA A 82 3.88 -5.66 0.05
CA ALA A 82 5.25 -5.54 -0.46
C ALA A 82 5.29 -5.38 -2.00
N VAL A 83 4.30 -5.92 -2.71
CA VAL A 83 4.22 -5.91 -4.16
C VAL A 83 3.06 -5.09 -4.71
N SER A 84 1.93 -5.02 -4.00
CA SER A 84 0.69 -4.41 -4.50
C SER A 84 0.85 -2.94 -4.92
N GLY A 85 1.60 -2.16 -4.16
CA GLY A 85 1.89 -0.75 -4.50
C GLY A 85 2.61 -0.61 -5.83
N GLY A 86 3.63 -1.44 -6.09
CA GLY A 86 4.35 -1.43 -7.36
C GLY A 86 3.52 -1.95 -8.54
N ILE A 87 2.68 -2.96 -8.33
CA ILE A 87 1.77 -3.48 -9.36
C ILE A 87 0.73 -2.42 -9.76
N THR A 88 0.22 -1.68 -8.76
CA THR A 88 -0.71 -0.55 -8.95
C THR A 88 -0.03 0.59 -9.71
N ASP A 89 1.17 0.98 -9.29
CA ASP A 89 1.93 2.07 -9.92
C ASP A 89 2.26 1.79 -11.40
N ALA A 90 2.55 0.53 -11.73
CA ALA A 90 2.84 0.09 -13.09
C ALA A 90 1.66 0.26 -14.07
N GLN A 91 0.42 0.47 -13.59
CA GLN A 91 -0.73 0.72 -14.46
C GLN A 91 -0.74 2.15 -15.05
N GLN A 92 0.04 3.09 -14.49
CA GLN A 92 0.20 4.48 -14.96
C GLN A 92 -1.12 5.27 -15.08
N GLY A 93 -2.18 4.84 -14.41
CA GLY A 93 -3.49 5.46 -14.45
C GLY A 93 -4.34 5.09 -13.25
N THR A 94 -5.59 5.57 -13.23
CA THR A 94 -6.51 5.30 -12.13
C THR A 94 -6.81 3.82 -12.02
N VAL A 95 -6.69 3.29 -10.81
CA VAL A 95 -7.12 1.95 -10.45
C VAL A 95 -8.43 2.05 -9.69
N TRP A 96 -9.36 1.18 -10.04
CA TRP A 96 -10.69 1.13 -9.43
C TRP A 96 -10.91 -0.22 -8.77
N ALA A 97 -11.31 -0.22 -7.51
CA ALA A 97 -11.88 -1.39 -6.85
C ALA A 97 -13.37 -1.47 -7.18
N VAL A 98 -13.76 -2.45 -7.99
CA VAL A 98 -15.13 -2.68 -8.45
C VAL A 98 -15.78 -3.80 -7.65
N PHE A 99 -16.99 -3.56 -7.17
CA PHE A 99 -17.80 -4.51 -6.40
C PHE A 99 -19.30 -4.19 -6.56
N ASP A 100 -20.18 -5.02 -6.02
CA ASP A 100 -21.63 -4.91 -6.20
C ASP A 100 -22.38 -4.63 -4.88
N GLU A 101 -23.70 -4.53 -4.96
CA GLU A 101 -24.55 -4.21 -3.81
C GLU A 101 -24.50 -5.28 -2.73
N ARG A 102 -24.39 -6.54 -3.10
CA ARG A 102 -24.20 -7.65 -2.17
C ARG A 102 -22.90 -7.47 -1.38
N ALA A 103 -21.80 -7.21 -2.08
CA ALA A 103 -20.50 -6.98 -1.48
C ALA A 103 -20.48 -5.77 -0.52
N ARG A 104 -21.18 -4.68 -0.87
CA ARG A 104 -21.36 -3.51 0.00
C ARG A 104 -22.12 -3.85 1.29
N ARG A 105 -23.21 -4.62 1.19
CA ARG A 105 -24.03 -5.01 2.35
C ARG A 105 -23.33 -6.03 3.23
N SER A 106 -22.45 -6.85 2.67
CA SER A 106 -21.68 -7.87 3.40
C SER A 106 -20.33 -7.37 3.92
N LEU A 107 -20.11 -6.06 4.02
CA LEU A 107 -18.88 -5.52 4.60
C LEU A 107 -18.74 -5.99 6.05
N PRO A 108 -17.59 -6.57 6.43
CA PRO A 108 -17.41 -7.07 7.78
C PRO A 108 -17.30 -5.91 8.78
N PRO A 109 -17.80 -6.09 10.02
CA PRO A 109 -17.65 -5.08 11.06
C PRO A 109 -16.19 -4.92 11.49
N GLY A 110 -15.87 -3.78 12.11
CA GLY A 110 -14.57 -3.52 12.73
C GLY A 110 -13.55 -2.79 11.83
N TYR A 111 -13.86 -2.57 10.55
CA TYR A 111 -13.07 -1.67 9.72
C TYR A 111 -13.52 -0.22 9.88
N ALA A 112 -12.57 0.67 10.12
CA ALA A 112 -12.88 2.05 10.54
C ALA A 112 -13.60 2.90 9.48
N HIS A 113 -13.37 2.62 8.19
CA HIS A 113 -13.90 3.42 7.08
C HIS A 113 -14.85 2.64 6.17
N TRP A 114 -14.91 1.33 6.32
CA TRP A 114 -15.66 0.46 5.45
C TRP A 114 -16.90 -0.04 6.16
N ASP A 115 -17.93 0.77 6.09
CA ASP A 115 -19.29 0.39 6.43
C ASP A 115 -20.23 0.65 5.24
N ALA A 116 -21.34 -0.08 5.19
CA ALA A 116 -22.26 -0.05 4.06
C ALA A 116 -22.83 1.36 3.80
N GLU A 117 -23.10 2.12 4.87
CA GLU A 117 -23.65 3.47 4.80
C GLU A 117 -22.57 4.50 4.43
N ALA A 118 -21.33 4.33 4.87
CA ALA A 118 -20.21 5.16 4.40
C ALA A 118 -20.04 5.05 2.89
N VAL A 119 -20.03 3.84 2.34
CA VAL A 119 -19.91 3.66 0.88
C VAL A 119 -21.07 4.32 0.14
N LEU A 120 -22.29 4.24 0.67
CA LEU A 120 -23.45 4.95 0.11
C LEU A 120 -23.29 6.47 0.16
N ARG A 121 -22.90 7.04 1.31
CA ARG A 121 -22.66 8.48 1.45
C ARG A 121 -21.59 8.99 0.49
N GLU A 122 -20.51 8.22 0.32
CA GLU A 122 -19.46 8.53 -0.64
C GLU A 122 -19.95 8.47 -2.09
N ALA A 123 -20.88 7.55 -2.40
CA ALA A 123 -21.50 7.45 -3.71
C ALA A 123 -22.49 8.60 -3.99
N GLU A 124 -23.30 8.96 -3.00
CA GLU A 124 -24.22 10.11 -3.08
C GLU A 124 -23.45 11.44 -3.22
N ALA A 125 -22.27 11.53 -2.60
CA ALA A 125 -21.35 12.66 -2.77
C ALA A 125 -20.59 12.66 -4.12
N GLY A 126 -20.78 11.64 -4.97
CA GLY A 126 -20.15 11.53 -6.29
C GLY A 126 -18.66 11.18 -6.27
N ARG A 127 -18.09 10.80 -5.12
CA ARG A 127 -16.68 10.42 -5.00
C ARG A 127 -16.45 8.92 -5.22
N THR A 128 -17.46 8.10 -4.93
CA THR A 128 -17.54 6.68 -5.33
C THR A 128 -18.49 6.56 -6.52
N VAL A 129 -18.05 5.92 -7.60
CA VAL A 129 -18.93 5.75 -8.77
C VAL A 129 -19.97 4.69 -8.43
N ARG A 130 -21.24 4.98 -8.73
CA ARG A 130 -22.37 4.06 -8.57
C ARG A 130 -23.21 4.03 -9.84
N ALA A 131 -23.53 2.84 -10.33
CA ALA A 131 -24.35 2.67 -11.53
C ALA A 131 -25.32 1.48 -11.40
N GLY A 132 -26.45 1.54 -12.12
CA GLY A 132 -27.43 0.45 -12.16
C GLY A 132 -26.99 -0.75 -13.00
N ASP A 133 -25.98 -0.59 -13.83
CA ASP A 133 -25.41 -1.63 -14.69
C ASP A 133 -23.92 -1.40 -14.94
N LEU A 134 -23.25 -2.37 -15.58
CA LEU A 134 -21.81 -2.29 -15.90
C LEU A 134 -21.49 -1.27 -17.00
N ALA A 135 -22.45 -0.93 -17.86
CA ALA A 135 -22.22 0.05 -18.93
C ALA A 135 -22.13 1.47 -18.34
N GLY A 136 -23.09 1.84 -17.51
CA GLY A 136 -23.07 3.09 -16.75
C GLY A 136 -21.89 3.15 -15.78
N LEU A 137 -21.49 2.00 -15.21
CA LEU A 137 -20.27 1.95 -14.39
C LEU A 137 -19.04 2.27 -15.26
N ALA A 138 -18.85 1.58 -16.38
CA ALA A 138 -17.72 1.80 -17.28
C ALA A 138 -17.63 3.25 -17.78
N GLU A 139 -18.78 3.87 -18.11
CA GLU A 139 -18.86 5.29 -18.46
C GLU A 139 -18.37 6.18 -17.30
N GLY A 140 -18.85 5.95 -16.08
CA GLY A 140 -18.42 6.70 -14.89
C GLY A 140 -16.93 6.52 -14.54
N LEU A 141 -16.33 5.39 -14.92
CA LEU A 141 -14.88 5.14 -14.74
C LEU A 141 -14.04 5.70 -15.89
N GLY A 142 -14.65 6.03 -17.03
CA GLY A 142 -13.94 6.38 -18.27
C GLY A 142 -13.20 5.19 -18.91
N VAL A 143 -13.73 3.97 -18.80
CA VAL A 143 -13.12 2.75 -19.37
C VAL A 143 -14.00 2.11 -20.46
N PRO A 144 -13.47 1.27 -21.35
CA PRO A 144 -14.28 0.61 -22.37
C PRO A 144 -15.32 -0.35 -21.75
N VAL A 145 -16.60 -0.17 -22.10
CA VAL A 145 -17.74 -0.98 -21.62
C VAL A 145 -17.51 -2.47 -21.86
N ASP A 146 -17.10 -2.85 -23.07
CA ASP A 146 -16.86 -4.25 -23.43
C ASP A 146 -15.73 -4.88 -22.59
N ALA A 147 -14.68 -4.10 -22.29
CA ALA A 147 -13.54 -4.58 -21.52
C ALA A 147 -13.91 -4.81 -20.05
N LEU A 148 -14.64 -3.89 -19.42
CA LEU A 148 -15.10 -4.04 -18.05
C LEU A 148 -16.10 -5.20 -17.93
N THR A 149 -17.06 -5.28 -18.85
CA THR A 149 -18.08 -6.34 -18.87
C THR A 149 -17.44 -7.72 -19.03
N ALA A 150 -16.49 -7.86 -19.96
CA ALA A 150 -15.76 -9.11 -20.14
C ALA A 150 -14.93 -9.48 -18.89
N THR A 151 -14.32 -8.49 -18.24
CA THR A 151 -13.55 -8.70 -17.01
C THR A 151 -14.42 -9.19 -15.85
N VAL A 152 -15.58 -8.56 -15.61
CA VAL A 152 -16.52 -8.98 -14.56
C VAL A 152 -17.07 -10.37 -14.85
N ARG A 153 -17.49 -10.64 -16.10
CA ARG A 153 -17.96 -11.97 -16.51
C ARG A 153 -16.90 -13.04 -16.24
N ARG A 154 -15.66 -12.82 -16.69
CA ARG A 154 -14.56 -13.77 -16.52
C ARG A 154 -14.26 -14.03 -15.04
N TRP A 155 -14.28 -12.98 -14.22
CA TRP A 155 -14.10 -13.15 -12.77
C TRP A 155 -15.23 -13.97 -12.13
N ASN A 156 -16.48 -13.69 -12.50
CA ASN A 156 -17.65 -14.43 -12.01
C ASN A 156 -17.61 -15.93 -12.35
N GLU A 157 -17.05 -16.29 -13.50
CA GLU A 157 -16.85 -17.68 -13.95
C GLU A 157 -15.65 -18.39 -13.27
N GLN A 158 -14.85 -17.67 -12.47
CA GLN A 158 -13.58 -18.16 -11.91
C GLN A 158 -13.61 -18.25 -10.37
N LEU A 159 -13.19 -17.18 -9.69
CA LEU A 159 -12.91 -17.21 -8.26
C LEU A 159 -14.12 -17.56 -7.39
N PRO A 160 -15.37 -17.15 -7.73
CA PRO A 160 -16.56 -17.64 -7.03
C PRO A 160 -16.74 -19.16 -7.11
N HIS A 161 -16.21 -19.81 -8.14
CA HIS A 161 -16.18 -21.26 -8.31
C HIS A 161 -14.90 -21.91 -7.74
N GLY A 162 -14.06 -21.15 -7.03
CA GLY A 162 -12.94 -21.65 -6.23
C GLY A 162 -11.57 -21.55 -6.88
N ARG A 163 -11.48 -21.06 -8.12
CA ARG A 163 -10.18 -20.94 -8.82
C ARG A 163 -10.10 -19.66 -9.64
N ASP A 164 -9.10 -18.85 -9.31
CA ASP A 164 -8.66 -17.72 -10.15
C ASP A 164 -7.47 -18.18 -11.00
N GLU A 165 -7.69 -18.38 -12.30
CA GLU A 165 -6.64 -18.83 -13.21
C GLU A 165 -5.74 -17.68 -13.67
N GLU A 166 -6.21 -16.44 -13.59
CA GLU A 166 -5.46 -15.28 -14.07
C GLU A 166 -4.42 -14.82 -13.05
N PHE A 167 -4.80 -14.75 -11.77
CA PHE A 167 -3.95 -14.16 -10.73
C PHE A 167 -3.78 -15.04 -9.50
N GLN A 168 -4.34 -16.27 -9.50
CA GLN A 168 -4.16 -17.24 -8.42
C GLN A 168 -4.59 -16.75 -7.03
N ARG A 169 -5.50 -15.77 -6.96
CA ARG A 169 -6.01 -15.19 -5.70
C ARG A 169 -6.55 -16.22 -4.70
N HIS A 170 -7.09 -17.34 -5.19
CA HIS A 170 -7.52 -18.46 -4.35
C HIS A 170 -6.40 -19.03 -3.47
N LEU A 171 -5.15 -19.06 -3.95
CA LEU A 171 -3.99 -19.50 -3.15
C LEU A 171 -3.66 -18.49 -2.04
N THR A 172 -3.71 -17.20 -2.36
CA THR A 172 -3.47 -16.13 -1.38
C THR A 172 -4.54 -16.11 -0.29
N LEU A 173 -5.81 -16.29 -0.66
CA LEU A 173 -6.92 -16.40 0.29
C LEU A 173 -6.74 -17.63 1.20
N ALA A 174 -6.38 -18.79 0.63
CA ALA A 174 -6.12 -20.00 1.40
C ALA A 174 -4.93 -19.83 2.37
N ALA A 175 -3.84 -19.21 1.92
CA ALA A 175 -2.67 -18.92 2.76
C ALA A 175 -2.99 -17.96 3.92
N LYS A 176 -3.99 -17.11 3.76
CA LYS A 176 -4.53 -16.22 4.81
C LYS A 176 -5.58 -16.90 5.69
N GLY A 177 -5.87 -18.19 5.49
CA GLY A 177 -6.87 -18.94 6.25
C GLY A 177 -8.31 -18.53 5.95
N VAL A 178 -8.57 -17.86 4.82
CA VAL A 178 -9.91 -17.44 4.43
C VAL A 178 -10.69 -18.66 3.91
N THR A 179 -11.88 -18.90 4.47
CA THR A 179 -12.75 -20.01 4.08
C THR A 179 -13.87 -19.57 3.12
N GLY A 180 -14.36 -20.52 2.32
CA GLY A 180 -15.36 -20.27 1.26
C GLY A 180 -14.79 -19.52 0.06
N ASN A 181 -15.63 -19.20 -0.91
CA ASN A 181 -15.28 -18.39 -2.07
C ASN A 181 -15.94 -17.00 -1.97
N PRO A 182 -15.38 -15.95 -2.59
CA PRO A 182 -16.10 -14.70 -2.82
C PRO A 182 -17.37 -14.93 -3.66
N ASP A 183 -18.41 -14.15 -3.41
CA ASP A 183 -19.62 -14.16 -4.23
C ASP A 183 -19.42 -13.44 -5.58
N PRO A 184 -20.14 -13.82 -6.66
CA PRO A 184 -20.13 -13.10 -7.93
C PRO A 184 -20.50 -11.61 -7.80
N ILE A 185 -19.94 -10.76 -8.66
CA ILE A 185 -20.26 -9.35 -8.84
C ILE A 185 -21.38 -9.32 -9.88
N SER A 186 -22.63 -9.33 -9.42
CA SER A 186 -23.80 -9.47 -10.30
C SER A 186 -25.05 -8.76 -9.82
N GLU A 187 -25.08 -8.28 -8.57
CA GLU A 187 -26.25 -7.63 -7.98
C GLU A 187 -26.12 -6.10 -8.08
N PRO A 188 -26.85 -5.42 -8.98
CA PRO A 188 -26.81 -3.97 -9.06
C PRO A 188 -27.44 -3.32 -7.81
N PRO A 189 -27.08 -2.06 -7.49
CA PRO A 189 -26.11 -1.22 -8.17
C PRO A 189 -24.66 -1.72 -8.03
N PHE A 190 -23.84 -1.39 -9.02
CA PHE A 190 -22.39 -1.61 -8.98
C PHE A 190 -21.67 -0.36 -8.49
N TYR A 191 -20.55 -0.57 -7.80
CA TYR A 191 -19.75 0.47 -7.20
C TYR A 191 -18.31 0.39 -7.68
N ALA A 192 -17.65 1.55 -7.76
CA ALA A 192 -16.21 1.62 -7.93
C ALA A 192 -15.58 2.68 -7.03
N VAL A 193 -14.57 2.25 -6.28
CA VAL A 193 -13.80 3.10 -5.38
C VAL A 193 -12.41 3.30 -5.95
N ARG A 194 -11.95 4.55 -6.02
CA ARG A 194 -10.60 4.87 -6.48
C ARG A 194 -9.56 4.32 -5.51
N MET A 195 -8.63 3.54 -6.05
CA MET A 195 -7.48 3.00 -5.33
C MET A 195 -6.22 3.73 -5.79
N LEU A 196 -5.40 4.15 -4.84
CA LEU A 196 -4.13 4.80 -5.14
C LEU A 196 -3.08 4.56 -4.04
N PRO A 197 -1.78 4.54 -4.36
CA PRO A 197 -0.72 4.53 -3.36
C PRO A 197 -0.73 5.83 -2.55
N ALA A 198 -1.29 5.80 -1.34
CA ALA A 198 -1.53 6.98 -0.50
C ALA A 198 -1.23 6.79 0.99
N GLU A 199 -1.00 5.56 1.44
CA GLU A 199 -0.62 5.27 2.83
C GLU A 199 0.91 5.16 2.93
N LEU A 200 1.58 6.22 3.37
CA LEU A 200 3.03 6.21 3.62
C LEU A 200 3.29 5.62 5.01
N VAL A 201 3.83 4.39 5.04
CA VAL A 201 4.06 3.65 6.29
C VAL A 201 5.46 3.89 6.83
N CYS A 202 6.46 3.87 5.95
CA CYS A 202 7.85 4.08 6.33
C CYS A 202 8.67 4.57 5.14
N THR A 203 9.73 5.31 5.46
CA THR A 203 10.80 5.65 4.51
C THR A 203 12.05 4.91 4.92
N HIS A 204 12.79 4.37 3.95
CA HIS A 204 14.08 3.72 4.20
C HIS A 204 15.26 4.62 3.80
N ALA A 205 14.96 5.86 3.42
CA ALA A 205 15.97 6.90 3.26
C ALA A 205 16.47 7.34 4.64
N GLY A 206 17.77 7.46 4.79
CA GLY A 206 18.43 7.69 6.07
C GLY A 206 19.92 7.94 5.91
N LEU A 207 20.63 8.13 7.02
CA LEU A 207 22.09 8.24 7.02
C LEU A 207 22.70 6.92 6.57
N GLU A 208 23.61 6.92 5.61
CA GLU A 208 24.28 5.70 5.15
C GLU A 208 25.10 5.11 6.31
N ILE A 209 24.87 3.84 6.64
CA ILE A 209 25.60 3.15 7.71
C ILE A 209 26.35 1.92 7.19
N ASP A 210 27.45 1.59 7.85
CA ASP A 210 28.10 0.30 7.67
C ASP A 210 27.49 -0.81 8.57
N ARG A 211 28.04 -2.03 8.48
CA ARG A 211 27.65 -3.17 9.33
C ARG A 211 27.87 -2.97 10.84
N HIS A 212 28.62 -1.93 11.22
CA HIS A 212 28.87 -1.54 12.60
C HIS A 212 27.95 -0.39 13.05
N ALA A 213 26.96 -0.04 12.23
CA ALA A 213 26.05 1.08 12.42
C ALA A 213 26.73 2.47 12.43
N ALA A 214 28.00 2.54 12.01
CA ALA A 214 28.72 3.81 11.90
C ALA A 214 28.23 4.56 10.67
N VAL A 215 27.88 5.84 10.84
CA VAL A 215 27.45 6.71 9.75
C VAL A 215 28.64 7.01 8.85
N ARG A 216 28.44 6.97 7.54
CA ARG A 216 29.44 7.30 6.53
C ARG A 216 29.27 8.74 6.05
N ASP A 217 30.37 9.38 5.71
CA ASP A 217 30.38 10.65 5.00
C ASP A 217 30.21 10.44 3.49
N GLU A 218 30.14 11.53 2.73
CA GLU A 218 30.04 11.51 1.26
C GLU A 218 31.23 10.83 0.54
N ARG A 219 32.36 10.61 1.25
CA ARG A 219 33.53 9.88 0.73
C ARG A 219 33.48 8.39 1.08
N GLY A 220 32.46 7.96 1.81
CA GLY A 220 32.28 6.60 2.29
C GLY A 220 33.05 6.28 3.56
N GLU A 221 33.67 7.27 4.21
CA GLU A 221 34.45 7.11 5.44
C GLU A 221 33.56 7.28 6.68
N PRO A 222 33.83 6.57 7.80
CA PRO A 222 33.04 6.73 9.01
C PRO A 222 33.16 8.14 9.60
N VAL A 223 32.03 8.80 9.84
CA VAL A 223 31.96 10.04 10.62
C VAL A 223 32.29 9.71 12.08
N PRO A 224 33.38 10.26 12.67
CA PRO A 224 33.81 9.90 14.02
C PRO A 224 32.72 10.15 15.07
N GLY A 225 32.43 9.12 15.87
CA GLY A 225 31.46 9.20 16.98
C GLY A 225 29.98 9.16 16.56
N LEU A 226 29.67 9.13 15.26
CA LEU A 226 28.29 9.15 14.79
C LEU A 226 27.80 7.75 14.38
N PHE A 227 26.67 7.35 14.96
CA PHE A 227 26.01 6.07 14.69
C PHE A 227 24.51 6.29 14.46
N ALA A 228 23.91 5.45 13.61
CA ALA A 228 22.48 5.49 13.34
C ALA A 228 21.88 4.07 13.29
N ALA A 229 20.60 3.97 13.60
CA ALA A 229 19.86 2.72 13.62
C ALA A 229 18.37 2.93 13.35
N GLY A 230 17.66 1.86 13.00
CA GLY A 230 16.26 1.95 12.60
C GLY A 230 16.11 2.75 11.31
N GLU A 231 15.03 3.53 11.19
CA GLU A 231 14.76 4.36 10.01
C GLU A 231 15.68 5.60 9.90
N ALA A 232 16.45 5.91 10.95
CA ALA A 232 17.46 6.97 10.87
C ALA A 232 18.70 6.54 10.05
N GLY A 233 18.91 5.24 9.90
CA GLY A 233 19.99 4.66 9.09
C GLY A 233 19.46 3.99 7.82
N ALA A 234 20.18 4.11 6.72
CA ALA A 234 19.85 3.53 5.43
C ALA A 234 20.68 2.27 5.10
N GLY A 235 20.22 1.48 4.13
CA GLY A 235 20.96 0.34 3.58
C GLY A 235 20.58 -1.03 4.12
N VAL A 236 19.82 -1.11 5.23
CA VAL A 236 19.39 -2.39 5.82
C VAL A 236 18.12 -2.94 5.17
N LEU A 237 17.09 -2.11 5.04
CA LEU A 237 15.78 -2.53 4.51
C LEU A 237 15.72 -2.52 2.97
N GLY A 238 16.67 -1.85 2.32
CA GLY A 238 16.73 -1.75 0.86
C GLY A 238 15.54 -1.00 0.24
N PRO A 239 15.31 -1.17 -1.08
CA PRO A 239 14.35 -0.37 -1.84
C PRO A 239 12.88 -0.64 -1.53
N ARG A 240 12.54 -1.82 -0.99
CA ARG A 240 11.16 -2.26 -0.79
C ARG A 240 10.99 -2.91 0.57
N TYR A 241 9.87 -2.62 1.23
CA TYR A 241 9.53 -3.26 2.49
C TYR A 241 8.99 -4.67 2.26
N VAL A 242 9.81 -5.69 2.53
CA VAL A 242 9.52 -7.08 2.14
C VAL A 242 8.61 -7.83 3.11
N GLY A 243 8.35 -7.28 4.31
CA GLY A 243 7.51 -7.97 5.29
C GLY A 243 7.42 -7.30 6.65
N GLY A 244 6.32 -7.59 7.35
CA GLY A 244 5.99 -7.02 8.64
C GLY A 244 7.03 -7.41 9.69
N GLY A 245 7.35 -6.47 10.58
CA GLY A 245 8.36 -6.66 11.61
C GLY A 245 9.79 -6.36 11.17
N ASN A 246 10.09 -6.23 9.87
CA ASN A 246 11.46 -5.93 9.42
C ASN A 246 11.97 -4.57 9.90
N ALA A 247 11.13 -3.53 9.93
CA ALA A 247 11.52 -2.22 10.49
C ALA A 247 11.87 -2.33 11.98
N VAL A 248 11.08 -3.10 12.74
CA VAL A 248 11.31 -3.34 14.18
C VAL A 248 12.59 -4.14 14.39
N ALA A 249 12.80 -5.20 13.60
CA ALA A 249 14.01 -6.02 13.64
C ALA A 249 15.26 -5.19 13.29
N ASN A 250 15.18 -4.31 12.29
CA ASN A 250 16.24 -3.35 11.95
C ASN A 250 16.54 -2.43 13.15
N ALA A 251 15.52 -1.79 13.73
CA ALA A 251 15.69 -0.88 14.86
C ALA A 251 16.34 -1.56 16.07
N LEU A 252 15.88 -2.75 16.46
CA LEU A 252 16.42 -3.49 17.60
C LEU A 252 17.84 -4.00 17.34
N THR A 253 18.08 -4.58 16.16
CA THR A 253 19.37 -5.17 15.80
C THR A 253 20.43 -4.09 15.63
N MET A 254 20.18 -3.10 14.78
CA MET A 254 21.13 -2.02 14.52
C MET A 254 21.27 -1.10 15.73
N GLY A 255 20.22 -0.90 16.52
CA GLY A 255 20.31 -0.13 17.77
C GLY A 255 21.25 -0.77 18.78
N ARG A 256 21.19 -2.10 18.93
CA ARG A 256 22.13 -2.85 19.79
C ARG A 256 23.56 -2.79 19.27
N ILE A 257 23.75 -2.85 17.95
CA ILE A 257 25.07 -2.73 17.31
C ILE A 257 25.64 -1.33 17.52
N ALA A 258 24.85 -0.28 17.22
CA ALA A 258 25.21 1.12 17.40
C ALA A 258 25.63 1.40 18.85
N GLY A 259 24.82 1.01 19.83
CA GLY A 259 25.15 1.25 21.25
C GLY A 259 26.45 0.57 21.69
N ARG A 260 26.69 -0.68 21.26
CA ARG A 260 27.94 -1.40 21.59
C ARG A 260 29.17 -0.76 20.96
N ASN A 261 29.07 -0.28 19.73
CA ASN A 261 30.20 0.31 19.03
C ASN A 261 30.46 1.75 19.48
N ALA A 262 29.42 2.50 19.83
CA ALA A 262 29.55 3.83 20.43
C ALA A 262 30.37 3.78 21.72
N VAL A 263 30.08 2.81 22.61
CA VAL A 263 30.85 2.63 23.86
C VAL A 263 32.30 2.22 23.62
N ARG A 264 32.56 1.37 22.61
CA ARG A 264 33.94 0.93 22.31
C ARG A 264 34.82 2.01 21.71
N ARG A 265 34.23 3.06 21.14
CA ARG A 265 34.92 4.19 20.51
C ARG A 265 34.92 5.46 21.38
N ALA A 266 34.25 5.43 22.53
CA ALA A 266 34.30 6.46 23.56
C ALA A 266 35.52 6.24 24.47
#